data_AF-Q4RZE6-F1
#
_entry.id   AF-Q4RZE6-F1
#
_cell.length_a   1.000
_cell.length_b   1.000
_cell.length_c   1.000
_cell.angle_alpha   90.00
_cell.angle_beta   90.00
_cell.angle_gamma   90.00
#
_symmetry.space_group_name_H-M   'P 1'
#
loop_
_entity.id
_entity.type
_entity.pdbx_description
1 polymer ?
#
loop_
_entity_poly.entity_id
_entity_poly.type
_entity_poly.pdbx_seq_one_letter_code
_entity_poly.pdbx_strand_id
1 'polypeptide(L)'
;MISLTTRLGALSPYMQATTFAVASPLKTLQPVVIVKGDKVLLDPKKPFLCRESVNGQSPRAGPSVTVSINGSTGVRFAHTDIRIPDFSDYRRPEVLDPNKSSQQSSDSRRTFSYLLTGATTVVGVYAAKTVVTQFVSSMSASADVLALSKIEIKLSDIPEGKNMTFKWRGKPLFVRHRTE
;
A
#
# COMPACT_ATOMS: atom_id res chain seq x y z
N MET A 1 -27.65 45.88 32.91
CA MET A 1 -27.63 44.55 33.56
C MET A 1 -28.39 43.59 32.67
N ILE A 2 -27.70 42.66 32.01
CA ILE A 2 -28.31 41.59 31.22
C ILE A 2 -27.61 40.31 31.67
N SER A 3 -28.31 39.43 32.40
CA SER A 3 -27.79 38.11 32.77
C SER A 3 -28.23 37.11 31.70
N LEU A 4 -27.28 36.41 31.09
CA LEU A 4 -27.55 35.31 30.16
C LEU A 4 -27.09 34.02 30.83
N THR A 5 -28.05 33.29 31.40
CA THR A 5 -27.83 31.97 31.99
C THR A 5 -27.87 30.90 30.91
N THR A 6 -26.77 30.18 30.70
CA THR A 6 -26.74 28.95 29.90
C THR A 6 -26.52 27.74 30.82
N ARG A 7 -27.45 26.78 30.76
CA ARG A 7 -27.33 25.48 31.46
C ARG A 7 -26.30 24.62 30.75
N LEU A 8 -25.17 24.35 31.39
CA LEU A 8 -24.36 23.16 31.15
C LEU A 8 -24.32 22.34 32.45
N GLY A 9 -24.46 21.02 32.32
CA GLY A 9 -24.54 20.05 33.43
C GLY A 9 -23.26 19.90 34.26
N ALA A 10 -22.94 18.68 34.69
CA ALA A 10 -22.04 18.29 35.78
C ALA A 10 -20.60 18.88 35.82
N LEU A 11 -20.19 19.69 34.84
CA LEU A 11 -18.91 20.40 34.81
C LEU A 11 -19.03 21.91 35.08
N SER A 12 -20.24 22.41 35.35
CA SER A 12 -20.54 23.81 35.70
C SER A 12 -19.67 24.43 36.82
N PRO A 13 -19.30 23.73 37.92
CA PRO A 13 -18.62 24.40 39.03
C PRO A 13 -17.12 24.66 38.78
N TYR A 14 -16.50 24.05 37.75
CA TYR A 14 -15.06 24.18 37.49
C TYR A 14 -14.72 25.22 36.40
N MET A 15 -15.72 25.82 35.75
CA MET A 15 -15.54 26.89 34.75
C MET A 15 -16.26 28.18 35.15
N GLN A 16 -16.03 28.67 36.37
CA GLN A 16 -16.37 30.05 36.70
C GLN A 16 -15.18 30.96 36.44
N ALA A 17 -15.18 31.64 35.29
CA ALA A 17 -14.32 32.79 35.06
C ALA A 17 -14.98 34.02 35.69
N THR A 18 -14.59 34.38 36.92
CA THR A 18 -15.03 35.61 37.58
C THR A 18 -14.16 36.77 37.11
N THR A 19 -14.71 37.68 36.30
CA THR A 19 -14.06 38.99 36.05
C THR A 19 -14.62 40.01 37.05
N PHE A 20 -13.79 40.46 38.00
CA PHE A 20 -14.12 41.58 38.86
C PHE A 20 -13.57 42.85 38.21
N ALA A 21 -14.44 43.67 37.62
CA ALA A 21 -14.07 45.02 37.22
C ALA A 21 -14.15 45.94 38.45
N VAL A 22 -13.01 46.20 39.08
CA VAL A 22 -12.88 47.26 40.10
C VAL A 22 -12.96 48.60 39.39
N ALA A 23 -14.02 49.37 39.62
CA ALA A 23 -14.17 50.72 39.08
C ALA A 23 -13.28 51.70 39.87
N SER A 24 -12.17 52.13 39.29
CA SER A 24 -11.38 53.27 39.79
C SER A 24 -12.00 54.61 39.34
N PRO A 25 -11.88 55.70 40.12
CA PRO A 25 -12.51 56.98 39.81
C PRO A 25 -11.97 57.59 38.50
N LEU A 26 -12.93 57.99 37.67
CA LEU A 26 -12.85 58.67 36.37
C LEU A 26 -11.56 59.48 36.12
N LYS A 27 -10.69 58.95 35.24
CA LYS A 27 -9.74 59.75 34.46
C LYS A 27 -10.26 59.86 33.03
N THR A 28 -10.31 61.07 32.50
CA THR A 28 -10.84 61.43 31.17
C THR A 28 -10.21 60.56 30.07
N LEU A 29 -11.07 59.91 29.29
CA LEU A 29 -10.72 59.04 28.16
C LEU A 29 -9.96 59.85 27.11
N GLN A 30 -8.70 59.47 26.85
CA GLN A 30 -8.03 59.82 25.59
C GLN A 30 -8.78 59.15 24.43
N PRO A 31 -8.85 59.77 23.23
CA PRO A 31 -9.56 59.19 22.11
C PRO A 31 -8.97 57.81 21.79
N VAL A 32 -9.84 56.82 21.83
CA VAL A 32 -9.58 55.40 21.56
C VAL A 32 -8.81 55.27 20.25
N VAL A 33 -7.54 54.87 20.33
CA VAL A 33 -6.86 54.28 19.18
C VAL A 33 -7.61 53.00 18.87
N ILE A 34 -8.45 53.05 17.84
CA ILE A 34 -9.01 51.85 17.22
C ILE A 34 -7.82 51.15 16.58
N VAL A 35 -7.13 50.31 17.36
CA VAL A 35 -6.22 49.33 16.79
C VAL A 35 -7.13 48.42 15.98
N LYS A 36 -7.15 48.65 14.68
CA LYS A 36 -7.74 47.75 13.70
C LYS A 36 -6.93 46.47 13.82
N GLY A 37 -7.33 45.60 14.74
CA GLY A 37 -6.71 44.30 14.89
C GLY A 37 -6.83 43.64 13.54
N ASP A 38 -5.70 43.40 12.89
CA ASP A 38 -5.68 42.57 11.70
C ASP A 38 -6.40 41.29 12.10
N LYS A 39 -7.49 40.99 11.41
CA LYS A 39 -8.12 39.68 11.53
C LYS A 39 -7.00 38.73 11.14
N VAL A 40 -6.37 38.07 12.11
CA VAL A 40 -5.48 36.96 11.84
C VAL A 40 -6.37 35.94 11.16
N LEU A 41 -6.30 35.95 9.84
CA LEU A 41 -7.06 35.09 8.95
C LEU A 41 -6.35 33.74 9.07
N LEU A 42 -6.55 33.07 10.20
CA LEU A 42 -6.39 31.62 10.28
C LEU A 42 -7.49 31.10 9.36
N ASP A 43 -7.16 30.95 8.08
CA ASP A 43 -8.05 30.41 7.07
C ASP A 43 -8.45 29.00 7.51
N PRO A 44 -9.61 28.82 8.16
CA PRO A 44 -10.00 27.54 8.74
C PRO A 44 -10.51 26.59 7.66
N LYS A 45 -10.43 27.00 6.38
CA LYS A 45 -11.05 26.37 5.23
C LYS A 45 -10.05 25.81 4.22
N LYS A 46 -8.75 25.86 4.47
CA LYS A 46 -7.82 25.13 3.61
C LYS A 46 -8.03 23.63 3.84
N PRO A 47 -8.40 22.87 2.80
CA PRO A 47 -8.53 21.42 2.93
C PRO A 47 -7.17 20.87 3.33
N PHE A 48 -7.13 20.11 4.43
CA PHE A 48 -5.92 19.46 4.91
C PHE A 48 -5.40 18.53 3.80
N LEU A 49 -4.25 18.88 3.22
CA LEU A 49 -3.60 18.06 2.20
C LEU A 49 -2.78 16.96 2.88
N CYS A 50 -2.75 15.76 2.31
CA CYS A 50 -2.00 14.63 2.89
C CYS A 50 -0.48 14.87 3.03
N ARG A 51 0.05 15.90 2.36
CA ARG A 51 1.47 16.30 2.42
C ARG A 51 1.77 17.30 3.56
N GLU A 52 0.76 17.89 4.18
CA GLU A 52 0.94 18.86 5.26
C GLU A 52 1.10 18.17 6.62
N SER A 53 2.05 18.64 7.43
CA SER A 53 2.33 18.07 8.75
C SER A 53 1.29 18.52 9.76
N VAL A 54 0.80 17.60 10.60
CA VAL A 54 -0.09 17.90 11.75
C VAL A 54 0.66 18.66 12.88
N ASN A 55 1.96 18.92 12.71
CA ASN A 55 2.76 19.68 13.66
C ASN A 55 2.25 21.13 13.74
N GLY A 56 1.57 21.46 14.85
CA GLY A 56 1.05 22.81 15.12
C GLY A 56 -0.48 22.93 15.07
N GLN A 57 -1.19 21.94 14.52
CA GLN A 57 -2.66 21.89 14.54
C GLN A 57 -3.23 20.77 15.42
N SER A 58 -2.41 19.78 15.78
CA SER A 58 -2.76 18.81 16.82
C SER A 58 -2.52 19.38 18.22
N PRO A 59 -3.46 19.18 19.18
CA PRO A 59 -3.29 19.62 20.54
C PRO A 59 -2.19 18.77 21.19
N ARG A 60 -1.01 19.36 21.39
CA ARG A 60 0.07 18.75 22.17
C ARG A 60 -0.20 18.79 23.69
N ALA A 61 -1.26 19.48 24.11
CA ALA A 61 -1.73 19.61 25.49
C ALA A 61 -3.27 19.49 25.52
N GLY A 62 -3.86 19.22 26.69
CA GLY A 62 -5.31 19.08 26.87
C GLY A 62 -6.14 20.30 26.42
N PRO A 63 -7.48 20.23 26.48
CA PRO A 63 -8.35 21.31 26.00
C PRO A 63 -8.00 22.63 26.70
N SER A 64 -7.42 23.57 25.95
CA SER A 64 -7.07 24.91 26.43
C SER A 64 -8.04 25.92 25.82
N VAL A 65 -8.64 26.75 26.67
CA VAL A 65 -9.52 27.84 26.26
C VAL A 65 -8.76 29.14 26.46
N THR A 66 -8.36 29.78 25.38
CA THR A 66 -7.74 31.11 25.44
C THR A 66 -8.82 32.16 25.19
N VAL A 67 -9.09 32.98 26.20
CA VAL A 67 -9.99 34.14 26.07
C VAL A 67 -9.12 35.38 25.92
N SER A 68 -9.20 36.04 24.77
CA SER A 68 -8.59 37.36 24.55
C SER A 68 -9.68 38.43 24.56
N ILE A 69 -9.32 39.68 24.89
CA ILE A 69 -10.25 40.82 24.90
C ILE A 69 -10.95 41.05 23.54
N ASN A 70 -10.38 40.53 22.44
CA ASN A 70 -10.94 40.61 21.08
C ASN A 70 -11.58 39.31 20.56
N GLY A 71 -11.75 38.29 21.41
CA GLY A 71 -12.48 37.06 21.06
C GLY A 71 -12.09 35.85 21.88
N SER A 72 -13.07 35.00 22.17
CA SER A 72 -12.86 33.64 22.67
C SER A 72 -12.57 32.70 21.50
N THR A 73 -11.37 32.09 21.46
CA THR A 73 -11.09 30.99 20.54
C THR A 73 -10.84 29.71 21.36
N GLY A 74 -11.78 28.77 21.26
CA GLY A 74 -11.64 27.43 21.84
C GLY A 74 -11.65 26.42 20.70
N VAL A 75 -10.57 25.69 20.52
CA VAL A 75 -10.54 24.56 19.57
C VAL A 75 -11.12 23.34 20.29
N ARG A 76 -12.32 22.93 19.89
CA ARG A 76 -12.89 21.64 20.29
C ARG A 76 -12.30 20.58 19.37
N PHE A 77 -11.86 19.47 19.97
CA PHE A 77 -11.39 18.30 19.25
C PHE A 77 -12.44 17.19 19.37
N ALA A 78 -13.63 17.43 18.82
CA ALA A 78 -14.65 16.39 18.74
C ALA A 78 -14.40 15.50 17.53
N HIS A 79 -14.84 14.25 17.58
CA HIS A 79 -14.76 13.34 16.44
C HIS A 79 -15.53 13.89 15.21
N THR A 80 -16.49 14.79 15.41
CA THR A 80 -17.24 15.50 14.35
C THR A 80 -16.43 16.54 13.60
N ASP A 81 -15.32 17.01 14.19
CA ASP A 81 -14.46 18.05 13.62
C ASP A 81 -13.38 17.45 12.71
N ILE A 82 -13.23 16.13 12.74
CA ILE A 82 -12.28 15.40 11.90
C ILE A 82 -12.85 15.32 10.47
N ARG A 83 -12.20 16.02 9.54
CA ARG A 83 -12.48 15.91 8.11
C ARG A 83 -11.45 15.01 7.45
N ILE A 84 -11.89 14.21 6.47
CA ILE A 84 -10.98 13.40 5.66
C ILE A 84 -10.09 14.37 4.85
N PRO A 85 -8.76 14.18 4.87
CA PRO A 85 -7.84 14.93 4.02
C PRO A 85 -8.19 14.85 2.54
N ASP A 86 -7.74 15.82 1.75
CA ASP A 86 -7.80 15.67 0.29
C ASP A 86 -6.72 14.69 -0.21
N PHE A 87 -7.13 13.77 -1.08
CA PHE A 87 -6.32 12.72 -1.69
C PHE A 87 -6.27 12.86 -3.22
N SER A 88 -6.67 14.00 -3.77
CA SER A 88 -6.65 14.28 -5.22
C SER A 88 -5.31 13.90 -5.87
N ASP A 89 -4.19 14.27 -5.27
CA ASP A 89 -2.84 13.95 -5.77
C ASP A 89 -2.54 12.44 -5.91
N TYR A 90 -3.17 11.58 -5.10
CA TYR A 90 -2.93 10.12 -5.09
C TYR A 90 -3.99 9.33 -5.84
N ARG A 91 -5.12 9.96 -6.16
CA ARG A 91 -6.24 9.31 -6.82
C ARG A 91 -5.91 9.06 -8.28
N ARG A 92 -6.38 7.93 -8.80
CA ARG A 92 -6.35 7.70 -10.25
C ARG A 92 -7.25 8.76 -10.93
N PRO A 93 -6.92 9.20 -12.15
CA PRO A 93 -7.68 10.25 -12.85
C PRO A 93 -9.17 9.92 -12.99
N GLU A 94 -9.50 8.64 -13.12
CA GLU A 94 -10.87 8.12 -13.25
C GLU A 94 -11.76 8.33 -12.00
N VAL A 95 -11.19 8.71 -10.85
CA VAL A 95 -11.90 8.89 -9.56
C VAL A 95 -11.59 10.23 -8.87
N LEU A 96 -11.09 11.20 -9.62
CA LEU A 96 -10.86 12.56 -9.15
C LEU A 96 -12.18 13.33 -8.96
N ASP A 97 -13.13 13.16 -9.87
CA ASP A 97 -14.39 13.89 -9.86
C ASP A 97 -15.33 13.39 -8.74
N PRO A 98 -15.71 14.23 -7.76
CA PRO A 98 -16.58 13.83 -6.65
C PRO A 98 -18.06 13.67 -7.07
N ASN A 99 -18.47 14.31 -8.17
CA ASN A 99 -19.85 14.27 -8.67
C ASN A 99 -20.13 13.04 -9.56
N LYS A 100 -19.11 12.25 -9.89
CA LYS A 100 -19.23 11.07 -10.76
C LYS A 100 -19.10 9.79 -9.94
N SER A 101 -19.96 8.81 -10.21
CA SER A 101 -19.88 7.50 -9.56
C SER A 101 -18.60 6.76 -9.95
N SER A 102 -17.82 6.34 -8.95
CA SER A 102 -16.61 5.52 -9.15
C SER A 102 -16.90 4.06 -9.52
N GLN A 103 -18.16 3.64 -9.55
CA GLN A 103 -18.55 2.29 -9.95
C GLN A 103 -18.30 2.05 -11.44
N GLN A 104 -18.50 3.06 -12.27
CA GLN A 104 -18.30 2.97 -13.73
C GLN A 104 -16.84 2.65 -14.09
N SER A 105 -15.88 3.13 -13.29
CA SER A 105 -14.44 2.88 -13.47
C SER A 105 -13.90 1.79 -12.54
N SER A 106 -14.77 1.05 -11.84
CA SER A 106 -14.31 0.05 -10.87
C SER A 106 -13.70 -1.17 -11.55
N ASP A 107 -14.33 -1.64 -12.63
CA ASP A 107 -13.90 -2.85 -13.36
C ASP A 107 -12.60 -2.63 -14.11
N SER A 108 -12.41 -1.49 -14.78
CA SER A 108 -11.15 -1.15 -15.45
C SER A 108 -9.96 -1.16 -14.48
N ARG A 109 -10.11 -0.52 -13.32
CA ARG A 109 -9.05 -0.38 -12.31
C ARG A 109 -8.65 -1.73 -11.70
N ARG A 110 -9.64 -2.60 -11.44
CA ARG A 110 -9.43 -3.95 -10.92
C ARG A 110 -8.80 -4.84 -11.98
N THR A 111 -9.33 -4.82 -13.21
CA THR A 111 -8.84 -5.63 -14.33
C THR A 111 -7.38 -5.33 -14.63
N PHE A 112 -6.97 -4.06 -14.65
CA PHE A 112 -5.56 -3.70 -14.82
C PHE A 112 -4.65 -4.35 -13.76
N SER A 113 -5.07 -4.30 -12.50
CA SER A 113 -4.28 -4.84 -11.39
C SER A 113 -4.22 -6.37 -11.46
N TYR A 114 -5.34 -7.03 -11.75
CA TYR A 114 -5.40 -8.48 -11.93
C TYR A 114 -4.65 -8.97 -13.16
N LEU A 115 -4.66 -8.21 -14.25
CA LEU A 115 -3.89 -8.52 -15.45
C LEU A 115 -2.39 -8.50 -15.14
N LEU A 116 -1.90 -7.47 -14.45
CA LEU A 116 -0.50 -7.39 -14.03
C LEU A 116 -0.11 -8.59 -13.16
N THR A 117 -0.89 -8.87 -12.11
CA THR A 117 -0.64 -10.01 -11.22
C THR A 117 -0.69 -11.34 -11.97
N GLY A 118 -1.68 -11.52 -12.85
CA GLY A 118 -1.83 -12.72 -13.68
C GLY A 118 -0.65 -12.92 -14.62
N ALA A 119 -0.23 -11.87 -15.34
CA ALA A 119 0.91 -11.92 -16.25
C ALA A 119 2.21 -12.28 -15.52
N THR A 120 2.49 -11.62 -14.38
CA THR A 120 3.67 -11.95 -13.56
C THR A 120 3.63 -13.39 -13.06
N THR A 121 2.45 -13.89 -12.68
CA THR A 121 2.29 -15.27 -12.22
C THR A 121 2.57 -16.26 -13.33
N VAL A 122 2.05 -16.05 -14.54
CA VAL A 122 2.30 -16.94 -15.69
C VAL A 122 3.78 -17.02 -16.02
N VAL A 123 4.48 -15.88 -16.06
CA VAL A 123 5.93 -15.84 -16.28
C VAL A 123 6.67 -16.57 -15.16
N GLY A 124 6.29 -16.34 -13.90
CA GLY A 124 6.88 -17.02 -12.74
C GLY A 124 6.71 -18.54 -12.79
N VAL A 125 5.51 -19.02 -13.13
CA VAL A 125 5.23 -20.46 -13.27
C VAL A 125 6.02 -21.06 -14.42
N TYR A 126 6.15 -20.36 -15.55
CA TYR A 126 6.97 -20.83 -16.67
C TYR A 126 8.43 -20.97 -16.28
N ALA A 127 9.00 -19.96 -15.62
CA ALA A 127 10.37 -20.00 -15.13
C ALA A 127 10.59 -21.11 -14.09
N ALA A 128 9.66 -21.28 -13.15
CA ALA A 128 9.72 -22.36 -12.19
C ALA A 128 9.66 -23.73 -12.87
N LYS A 129 8.77 -23.90 -13.86
CA LYS A 129 8.67 -25.13 -14.66
C LYS A 129 9.98 -25.43 -15.36
N THR A 130 10.58 -24.47 -16.06
CA THR A 130 11.84 -24.72 -16.78
C THR A 130 12.95 -25.12 -15.81
N VAL A 131 13.12 -24.39 -14.71
CA VAL A 131 14.12 -24.72 -13.69
C VAL A 131 13.91 -26.11 -13.12
N VAL A 132 12.70 -26.43 -12.65
CA VAL A 132 12.38 -27.74 -12.07
C VAL A 132 12.61 -28.87 -13.09
N THR A 133 12.16 -28.69 -14.33
CA THR A 133 12.37 -29.72 -15.37
C THR A 133 13.84 -29.94 -15.71
N GLN A 134 14.68 -28.89 -15.69
CA GLN A 134 16.12 -29.02 -15.90
C GLN A 134 16.78 -29.81 -14.76
N PHE A 135 16.41 -29.54 -13.51
CA PHE A 135 16.89 -30.30 -12.35
C PHE A 135 16.47 -31.78 -12.41
N VAL A 136 15.22 -32.07 -12.76
CA VAL A 136 14.78 -33.46 -12.95
C VAL A 136 15.51 -34.13 -14.11
N SER A 137 15.70 -33.41 -15.22
CA SER A 137 16.42 -33.91 -16.39
C SER A 137 17.90 -34.20 -16.07
N SER A 138 18.53 -33.45 -15.16
CA SER A 138 19.93 -33.71 -14.78
C SER A 138 20.10 -35.00 -13.97
N MET A 139 19.03 -35.52 -13.36
CA MET A 139 19.03 -36.83 -12.68
C MET A 139 18.74 -38.00 -13.64
N SER A 140 18.37 -37.72 -14.88
CA SER A 140 18.10 -38.74 -15.90
C SER A 140 19.39 -39.28 -16.52
N ALA A 141 19.26 -40.29 -17.40
CA ALA A 141 20.39 -40.89 -18.10
C ALA A 141 21.17 -39.81 -18.89
N SER A 142 22.45 -39.67 -18.57
CA SER A 142 23.35 -38.74 -19.24
C SER A 142 23.61 -39.17 -20.68
N ALA A 143 24.06 -38.22 -21.50
CA ALA A 143 24.32 -38.44 -22.92
C ALA A 143 25.32 -39.58 -23.19
N ASP A 144 26.30 -39.80 -22.31
CA ASP A 144 27.28 -40.90 -22.43
C ASP A 144 26.60 -42.27 -22.23
N VAL A 145 25.73 -42.40 -21.22
CA VAL A 145 24.93 -43.62 -21.00
C VAL A 145 23.98 -43.88 -22.18
N LEU A 146 23.44 -42.81 -22.77
CA LEU A 146 22.61 -42.91 -23.98
C LEU A 146 23.45 -43.21 -25.23
N ALA A 147 24.71 -42.79 -25.33
CA ALA A 147 25.59 -43.16 -26.44
C ALA A 147 25.85 -44.67 -26.43
N LEU A 148 26.00 -45.27 -25.25
CA LEU A 148 26.11 -46.73 -25.07
C LEU A 148 24.79 -47.49 -25.30
N SER A 149 23.69 -46.78 -25.59
CA SER A 149 22.37 -47.41 -25.74
C SER A 149 22.21 -48.25 -27.00
N LYS A 150 22.93 -47.88 -28.05
CA LYS A 150 22.87 -48.52 -29.37
C LYS A 150 24.27 -49.02 -29.71
N ILE A 151 24.34 -50.20 -30.30
CA ILE A 151 25.61 -50.77 -30.77
C ILE A 151 25.45 -51.13 -32.23
N GLU A 152 26.46 -50.78 -33.02
CA GLU A 152 26.56 -51.19 -34.42
C GLU A 152 27.48 -52.41 -34.49
N ILE A 153 27.00 -53.48 -35.11
CA ILE A 153 27.73 -54.74 -35.23
C ILE A 153 27.97 -55.00 -36.71
N LYS A 154 29.24 -55.16 -37.10
CA LYS A 154 29.60 -55.57 -38.46
C LYS A 154 29.24 -57.05 -38.64
N LEU A 155 28.23 -57.32 -39.47
CA LEU A 155 27.74 -58.68 -39.70
C LEU A 155 28.70 -59.50 -40.57
N SER A 156 29.52 -58.85 -41.39
CA SER A 156 30.51 -59.48 -42.29
C SER A 156 31.58 -60.29 -41.55
N ASP A 157 31.87 -59.91 -40.31
CA ASP A 157 32.93 -60.52 -39.51
C ASP A 157 32.46 -61.79 -38.77
N ILE A 158 31.17 -62.18 -38.92
CA ILE A 158 30.56 -63.34 -38.27
C ILE A 158 30.38 -64.48 -39.30
N PRO A 159 31.23 -65.51 -39.28
CA PRO A 159 31.08 -66.67 -40.18
C PRO A 159 29.81 -67.47 -39.83
N GLU A 160 29.25 -68.13 -40.84
CA GLU A 160 28.07 -68.97 -40.72
C GLU A 160 28.24 -70.09 -39.68
N GLY A 161 27.19 -70.36 -38.91
CA GLY A 161 27.20 -71.37 -37.84
C GLY A 161 27.87 -70.94 -36.53
N LYS A 162 28.58 -69.80 -36.49
CA LYS A 162 29.24 -69.29 -35.27
C LYS A 162 28.33 -68.36 -34.47
N ASN A 163 28.41 -68.46 -33.14
CA ASN A 163 27.77 -67.53 -32.20
C ASN A 163 28.83 -66.58 -31.62
N MET A 164 28.67 -65.28 -31.84
CA MET A 164 29.55 -64.24 -31.29
C MET A 164 28.90 -63.59 -30.07
N THR A 165 29.68 -63.28 -29.03
CA THR A 165 29.18 -62.60 -27.83
C THR A 165 29.76 -61.19 -27.75
N PHE A 166 28.89 -60.19 -27.62
CA PHE A 166 29.24 -58.79 -27.44
C PHE A 166 28.83 -58.31 -26.05
N LYS A 167 29.56 -57.36 -25.46
CA LYS A 167 29.14 -56.73 -24.19
C LYS A 167 28.25 -55.53 -24.49
N TRP A 168 27.00 -55.55 -24.06
CA TRP A 168 26.05 -54.45 -24.24
C TRP A 168 25.37 -54.07 -22.92
N ARG A 169 25.50 -52.79 -22.51
CA ARG A 169 24.95 -52.26 -21.24
C ARG A 169 25.25 -53.15 -20.02
N GLY A 170 26.46 -53.70 -19.94
CA GLY A 170 26.88 -54.58 -18.84
C GLY A 170 26.32 -56.00 -18.88
N LYS A 171 25.54 -56.35 -19.91
CA LYS A 171 25.01 -57.71 -20.14
C LYS A 171 25.61 -58.31 -21.43
N PRO A 172 25.77 -59.64 -21.52
CA PRO A 172 26.18 -60.28 -22.76
C PRO A 172 25.04 -60.25 -23.79
N LEU A 173 25.34 -59.85 -25.02
CA LEU A 173 24.49 -59.90 -26.20
C LEU A 173 25.02 -60.97 -27.14
N PHE A 174 24.20 -61.96 -27.47
CA PHE A 174 24.56 -63.04 -28.37
C PHE A 174 24.03 -62.78 -29.77
N VAL A 175 24.91 -62.87 -30.76
CA VAL A 175 24.57 -62.73 -32.19
C VAL A 175 25.01 -64.00 -32.90
N ARG A 176 24.04 -64.73 -33.47
CA ARG A 176 24.28 -66.00 -34.15
C ARG A 176 23.95 -65.89 -35.63
N HIS A 177 24.93 -66.21 -36.47
CA HIS A 177 24.70 -66.40 -37.91
C HIS A 177 24.18 -67.83 -38.13
N ARG A 178 22.90 -67.96 -38.49
CA ARG A 178 22.27 -69.26 -38.75
C ARG A 178 22.71 -69.79 -40.11
N THR A 179 22.85 -71.11 -40.23
CA THR A 179 22.95 -71.80 -41.52
C THR A 179 21.55 -71.96 -42.11
N GLU A 180 21.48 -72.22 -43.42
CA GLU A 180 20.24 -72.65 -44.08
C GLU A 180 19.66 -73.93 -43.45
#